data_AF-A0A3S1NWY3-F1
#
_entry.id   AF-A0A3S1NWY3-F1
#
_cell.length_a   1.000
_cell.length_b   1.000
_cell.length_c   1.000
_cell.angle_alpha   90.00
_cell.angle_beta   90.00
_cell.angle_gamma   90.00
#
_symmetry.space_group_name_H-M   'P 1'
#
loop_
_entity.id
_entity.type
_entity.pdbx_description
1 polymer ?
#
loop_
_entity_poly.entity_id
_entity_poly.type
_entity_poly.pdbx_seq_one_letter_code
_entity_poly.pdbx_strand_id
1 'polypeptide(L)'
;AELRVVRGNGPTEKMLFVLALLSGLNFFVRTLAIIIANGPFKSYDELYASSYWTTALLLHALLSLLIALCLFTAAALDVVRALKAETHTDPLSGILNRRGFEERATQLLDQCGKAGLPVALVLADLDHFKALNDRH
;
A
#
# COMPACT_ATOMS: atom_id res chain seq x y z
N ALA A 1 4.00 -14.99 -17.35
CA ALA A 1 4.22 -14.02 -16.27
C ALA A 1 3.62 -12.70 -16.74
N GLU A 2 2.34 -12.48 -16.44
CA GLU A 2 1.67 -11.24 -16.83
C GLU A 2 2.17 -10.09 -15.97
N LEU A 3 2.76 -9.09 -16.63
CA LEU A 3 3.13 -7.82 -16.01
C LEU A 3 1.84 -7.11 -15.59
N ARG A 4 1.44 -7.29 -14.33
CA ARG A 4 0.43 -6.47 -13.68
C ARG A 4 0.82 -5.01 -13.92
N VAL A 5 -0.03 -4.28 -14.64
CA VAL A 5 0.08 -2.83 -14.80
C VAL A 5 0.12 -2.23 -13.40
N VAL A 6 1.31 -1.80 -12.97
CA VAL A 6 1.49 -1.04 -11.73
C VAL A 6 0.62 0.20 -11.89
N ARG A 7 -0.48 0.26 -11.14
CA ARG A 7 -1.37 1.43 -11.10
C ARG A 7 -0.56 2.60 -10.54
N GLY A 8 0.13 3.32 -11.43
CA GLY A 8 0.78 4.57 -11.10
C GLY A 8 -0.28 5.59 -10.67
N ASN A 9 -0.06 6.21 -9.51
CA ASN A 9 -0.85 7.28 -8.86
C ASN A 9 -1.54 6.88 -7.54
N GLY A 10 -1.03 5.87 -6.83
CA GLY A 10 -1.43 5.60 -5.45
C GLY A 10 -1.04 6.76 -4.50
N PRO A 11 -1.77 6.94 -3.36
CA PRO A 11 -1.41 7.93 -2.34
C PRO A 11 0.00 7.71 -1.77
N THR A 12 0.47 6.46 -1.73
CA THR A 12 1.82 6.06 -1.32
C THR A 12 2.88 6.59 -2.29
N GLU A 13 2.70 6.47 -3.61
CA GLU A 13 3.64 6.99 -4.61
C GLU A 13 3.73 8.51 -4.56
N LYS A 14 2.60 9.21 -4.37
CA LYS A 14 2.59 10.66 -4.17
C LYS A 14 3.35 11.05 -2.90
N MET A 15 3.16 10.31 -1.81
CA MET A 15 3.87 10.56 -0.55
C MET A 15 5.38 10.34 -0.68
N LEU A 16 5.78 9.26 -1.35
CA LEU A 16 7.19 8.96 -1.64
C LEU A 16 7.83 10.03 -2.53
N PHE A 17 7.13 10.47 -3.57
CA PHE A 17 7.59 11.54 -4.46
C PHE A 17 7.77 12.85 -3.68
N VAL A 18 6.81 13.24 -2.85
CA VAL A 18 6.91 14.44 -2.01
C VAL A 18 8.07 14.35 -1.03
N LEU A 19 8.25 13.21 -0.34
CA LEU A 19 9.37 13.02 0.59
C LEU A 19 10.73 13.06 -0.13
N ALA A 20 10.84 12.44 -1.30
CA ALA A 20 12.06 12.49 -2.11
C ALA A 20 12.35 13.92 -2.60
N LEU A 21 11.33 14.64 -3.06
CA LEU A 21 11.45 16.03 -3.50
C LEU A 21 11.87 16.95 -2.35
N LEU A 22 11.25 16.81 -1.17
CA LEU A 22 11.61 17.57 0.03
C LEU A 22 13.05 17.27 0.46
N SER A 23 13.49 16.01 0.40
CA SER A 23 14.86 15.62 0.72
C SER A 23 15.88 16.27 -0.24
N GLY A 24 15.62 16.19 -1.55
CA GLY A 24 16.45 16.83 -2.57
C GLY A 24 16.48 18.36 -2.42
N LEU A 25 15.32 18.98 -2.29
CA LEU A 25 15.21 20.44 -2.14
C LEU A 25 15.92 20.94 -0.88
N ASN A 26 15.73 20.24 0.25
CA ASN A 26 16.42 20.56 1.49
C ASN A 26 17.94 20.52 1.32
N PHE A 27 18.50 19.55 0.57
CA PHE A 27 19.94 19.49 0.31
C PHE A 27 20.44 20.73 -0.46
N PHE A 28 19.82 21.05 -1.61
CA PHE A 28 20.28 22.15 -2.46
C PHE A 28 20.03 23.53 -1.83
N VAL A 29 18.81 23.77 -1.33
CA VAL A 29 18.42 25.07 -0.76
C VAL A 29 19.26 25.38 0.46
N ARG A 30 19.47 24.40 1.34
CA ARG A 30 20.22 24.62 2.57
C ARG A 30 21.72 24.81 2.31
N THR A 31 22.29 24.04 1.39
CA THR A 31 23.69 24.23 0.97
C THR A 31 23.90 25.65 0.44
N LEU A 32 23.01 26.10 -0.44
CA LEU A 32 23.09 27.44 -1.03
C LEU A 32 22.89 28.55 0.01
N ALA A 33 21.88 28.42 0.88
CA ALA A 33 21.59 29.39 1.92
C ALA A 33 22.77 29.60 2.89
N ILE A 34 23.50 28.52 3.22
CA ILE A 34 24.63 28.61 4.15
C ILE A 34 25.85 29.23 3.49
N ILE A 35 26.13 28.92 2.23
CA ILE A 35 27.21 29.55 1.47
C ILE A 35 26.93 31.05 1.30
N ILE A 36 25.67 31.44 1.06
CA ILE A 36 25.28 32.86 0.95
C ILE A 36 25.42 33.56 2.31
N ALA A 37 24.98 32.94 3.41
CA ALA A 37 24.94 33.58 4.71
C ALA A 37 26.32 33.65 5.41
N ASN A 38 27.16 32.63 5.24
CA ASN A 38 28.42 32.49 5.99
C ASN A 38 29.66 32.54 5.09
N GLY A 39 29.47 32.62 3.76
CA GLY A 39 30.54 32.47 2.78
C GLY A 39 30.91 31.00 2.52
N PRO A 40 31.77 30.75 1.52
CA PRO A 40 32.29 29.43 1.24
C PRO A 40 33.26 28.96 2.34
N PHE A 41 33.22 27.66 2.65
CA PHE A 41 34.21 27.02 3.52
C PHE A 41 35.60 27.10 2.87
N LYS A 42 36.62 27.43 3.67
CA LYS A 42 38.00 27.60 3.15
C LYS A 42 38.80 26.31 3.15
N SER A 43 38.35 25.32 3.92
CA SER A 43 38.97 24.00 4.00
C SER A 43 37.92 22.93 4.30
N TYR A 44 38.27 21.67 4.05
CA TYR A 44 37.42 20.53 4.42
C TYR A 44 37.27 20.39 5.94
N ASP A 45 38.31 20.69 6.71
CA ASP A 45 38.26 20.59 8.18
C ASP A 45 37.25 21.56 8.78
N GLU A 46 37.18 22.78 8.26
CA GLU A 46 36.19 23.79 8.66
C GLU A 46 34.75 23.34 8.32
N LEU A 47 34.57 22.67 7.17
CA LEU A 47 33.28 22.10 6.78
C LEU A 47 32.86 20.98 7.74
N TYR A 48 33.73 20.02 8.03
CA TYR A 48 33.40 18.86 8.88
C TYR A 48 33.20 19.24 10.35
N ALA A 49 33.92 20.24 10.85
CA ALA A 49 33.75 20.77 12.20
C ALA A 49 32.50 21.67 12.34
N SER A 50 31.89 22.08 11.22
CA SER A 50 30.74 22.97 11.25
C SER A 50 29.48 22.31 11.82
N SER A 51 28.65 23.11 12.50
CA SER A 51 27.29 22.71 12.88
C SER A 51 26.42 22.39 11.66
N TYR A 52 26.76 22.94 10.49
CA TYR A 52 26.11 22.63 9.22
C TYR A 52 26.23 21.15 8.87
N TRP A 53 27.46 20.61 8.82
CA TRP A 53 27.70 19.24 8.39
C TRP A 53 26.95 18.23 9.26
N THR A 54 27.05 18.39 10.58
CA THR A 54 26.40 17.52 11.55
C THR A 54 24.87 17.58 11.45
N THR A 55 24.28 18.77 11.37
CA THR A 55 22.82 18.92 11.22
C THR A 55 22.32 18.53 9.83
N ALA A 56 23.16 18.58 8.78
CA ALA A 56 22.85 18.07 7.45
C ALA A 56 22.80 16.54 7.45
N LEU A 57 23.80 15.91 8.07
CA LEU A 57 23.87 14.47 8.21
C LEU A 57 22.67 13.92 8.99
N LEU A 58 22.36 14.51 10.14
CA LEU A 58 21.25 14.06 10.99
C LEU A 58 19.88 14.21 10.30
N LEU A 59 19.63 15.36 9.68
CA LEU A 59 18.36 15.59 8.98
C LEU A 59 18.20 14.69 7.76
N HIS A 60 19.28 14.45 7.01
CA HIS A 60 19.26 13.55 5.86
C HIS A 60 19.02 12.09 6.28
N ALA A 61 19.70 11.63 7.33
CA ALA A 61 19.48 10.31 7.90
C ALA A 61 18.01 10.13 8.33
N LEU A 62 17.42 11.12 9.01
CA LEU A 62 16.02 11.08 9.43
C LEU A 62 15.07 10.99 8.23
N LEU A 63 15.25 11.82 7.20
CA LEU A 63 14.42 11.79 5.99
C LEU A 63 14.54 10.46 5.23
N SER A 64 15.75 9.92 5.11
CA SER A 64 15.97 8.60 4.49
C SER A 64 15.27 7.48 5.26
N LEU A 65 15.26 7.53 6.59
CA LEU A 65 14.57 6.57 7.44
C LEU A 65 13.05 6.64 7.26
N LEU A 66 12.48 7.84 7.17
CA LEU A 66 11.05 8.03 6.91
C LEU A 66 10.64 7.49 5.54
N ILE A 67 11.44 7.72 4.51
CA ILE A 67 11.21 7.15 3.18
C ILE A 67 11.25 5.62 3.23
N ALA A 68 12.28 5.05 3.88
CA ALA A 68 12.42 3.60 4.02
C ALA A 68 11.22 2.98 4.76
N LEU A 69 10.75 3.61 5.84
CA LEU A 69 9.58 3.15 6.60
C LEU A 69 8.29 3.26 5.78
N CYS A 70 8.12 4.34 5.01
CA CYS A 70 6.99 4.50 4.09
C CYS A 70 6.97 3.40 3.02
N LEU A 71 8.13 3.09 2.42
CA LEU A 71 8.26 2.01 1.44
C LEU A 71 7.94 0.64 2.07
N PHE A 72 8.50 0.37 3.25
CA PHE A 72 8.30 -0.89 3.96
C PHE A 72 6.82 -1.10 4.32
N THR A 73 6.17 -0.07 4.87
CA THR A 73 4.75 -0.14 5.23
C THR A 73 3.85 -0.28 4.01
N ALA A 74 4.15 0.41 2.91
CA ALA A 74 3.42 0.26 1.65
C ALA A 74 3.53 -1.18 1.11
N ALA A 75 4.75 -1.73 1.05
CA ALA A 75 4.98 -3.11 0.60
C ALA A 75 4.28 -4.13 1.51
N ALA A 76 4.34 -3.95 2.83
CA ALA A 76 3.64 -4.82 3.78
C ALA A 76 2.12 -4.77 3.59
N LEU A 77 1.55 -3.58 3.38
CA LEU A 77 0.13 -3.42 3.09
C LEU A 77 -0.28 -4.10 1.78
N ASP A 78 0.56 -4.04 0.74
CA ASP A 78 0.28 -4.70 -0.53
C ASP A 78 0.30 -6.22 -0.41
N VAL A 79 1.22 -6.79 0.38
CA VAL A 79 1.23 -8.23 0.72
C VAL A 79 -0.03 -8.62 1.48
N VAL A 80 -0.41 -7.86 2.51
CA VAL A 80 -1.63 -8.13 3.29
C VAL A 80 -2.88 -8.01 2.41
N ARG A 81 -2.92 -7.05 1.49
CA ARG A 81 -4.01 -6.91 0.52
C ARG A 81 -4.05 -8.07 -0.45
N ALA A 82 -2.90 -8.55 -0.94
CA ALA A 82 -2.83 -9.71 -1.82
C ALA A 82 -3.33 -10.98 -1.11
N LEU A 83 -2.96 -11.18 0.16
CA LEU A 83 -3.48 -12.25 1.00
C LEU A 83 -4.98 -12.08 1.28
N LYS A 84 -5.45 -10.87 1.58
CA LYS A 84 -6.89 -10.61 1.79
C LYS A 84 -7.73 -10.65 0.52
N ALA A 85 -7.09 -10.47 -0.64
CA ALA A 85 -7.68 -10.69 -1.95
C ALA A 85 -7.76 -12.18 -2.30
N GLU A 86 -7.35 -13.08 -1.37
CA GLU A 86 -7.82 -14.47 -1.40
C GLU A 86 -9.32 -14.49 -1.67
N THR A 87 -9.62 -15.34 -2.63
CA THR A 87 -10.62 -15.14 -3.66
C THR A 87 -12.03 -15.13 -3.09
N HIS A 88 -12.94 -14.35 -3.68
CA HIS A 88 -14.38 -14.44 -3.38
C HIS A 88 -14.98 -15.81 -3.79
N THR A 89 -14.15 -16.71 -4.30
CA THR A 89 -14.51 -18.05 -4.74
C THR A 89 -13.90 -19.10 -3.82
N ASP A 90 -14.65 -20.16 -3.58
CA ASP A 90 -14.15 -21.38 -2.95
C ASP A 90 -13.21 -22.11 -3.93
N PRO A 91 -11.97 -22.45 -3.52
CA PRO A 91 -10.98 -23.03 -4.43
C PRO A 91 -11.32 -24.45 -4.90
N LEU A 92 -12.15 -25.19 -4.16
CA LEU A 92 -12.53 -26.56 -4.51
C LEU A 92 -13.60 -26.59 -5.62
N SER A 93 -14.55 -25.67 -5.56
CA SER A 93 -15.72 -25.66 -6.45
C SER A 93 -15.72 -24.52 -7.47
N GLY A 94 -14.91 -23.47 -7.28
CA GLY A 94 -14.88 -22.27 -8.12
C GLY A 94 -16.11 -21.35 -7.97
N ILE A 95 -17.10 -21.73 -7.16
CA ILE A 95 -18.28 -20.90 -6.89
C ILE A 95 -17.94 -19.83 -5.85
N LEU A 96 -18.82 -18.83 -5.68
CA LEU A 96 -18.64 -17.83 -4.63
C LEU A 96 -18.57 -18.49 -3.25
N ASN A 97 -17.53 -18.18 -2.47
CA ASN A 97 -17.51 -18.51 -1.06
C ASN A 97 -18.53 -17.63 -0.31
N ARG A 98 -18.72 -17.91 0.99
CA ARG A 98 -19.68 -17.19 1.82
C ARG A 98 -19.54 -15.66 1.71
N ARG A 99 -18.31 -15.14 1.75
CA ARG A 99 -18.04 -13.70 1.64
C ARG A 99 -18.39 -13.15 0.25
N GLY A 100 -18.00 -13.86 -0.81
CA GLY A 100 -18.37 -13.51 -2.19
C GLY A 100 -19.88 -13.50 -2.41
N PHE A 101 -20.59 -14.48 -1.85
CA PHE A 101 -22.04 -14.56 -1.89
C PHE A 101 -22.68 -13.38 -1.16
N GLU A 102 -22.29 -13.09 0.08
CA GLU A 102 -22.86 -12.01 0.90
C GLU A 102 -22.71 -10.63 0.24
N GLU A 103 -21.52 -10.31 -0.30
CA GLU A 103 -21.28 -9.05 -1.01
C GLU A 103 -22.15 -8.93 -2.27
N ARG A 104 -22.26 -10.01 -3.06
CA ARG A 104 -23.06 -10.03 -4.29
C ARG A 104 -24.56 -9.97 -4.01
N ALA A 105 -25.02 -10.70 -2.99
CA ALA A 105 -26.41 -10.70 -2.55
C ALA A 105 -26.84 -9.31 -2.06
N THR A 106 -25.99 -8.62 -1.29
CA THR A 106 -26.27 -7.26 -0.80
C THR A 106 -26.46 -6.27 -1.96
N GLN A 107 -25.58 -6.33 -2.97
CA GLN A 107 -25.73 -5.48 -4.17
C GLN A 107 -27.02 -5.77 -4.92
N LEU A 108 -27.38 -7.04 -5.07
CA LEU A 108 -28.58 -7.47 -5.79
C LEU A 108 -29.85 -7.05 -5.06
N LEU A 109 -29.89 -7.19 -3.72
CA LEU A 109 -31.00 -6.74 -2.89
C LEU A 109 -31.22 -5.22 -2.97
N ASP A 110 -30.15 -4.42 -2.96
CA ASP A 110 -30.25 -2.96 -3.12
C ASP A 110 -30.80 -2.56 -4.50
N GLN A 111 -30.31 -3.21 -5.57
CA GLN A 111 -30.77 -2.97 -6.94
C GLN A 111 -32.24 -3.36 -7.12
N CYS A 112 -32.63 -4.55 -6.66
CA CYS A 112 -34.00 -5.03 -6.74
C CYS A 112 -34.93 -4.20 -5.85
N GLY A 113 -34.48 -3.76 -4.68
CA GLY A 113 -35.22 -2.85 -3.80
C GLY A 113 -35.53 -1.51 -4.48
N LYS A 114 -34.55 -0.93 -5.18
CA LYS A 114 -34.75 0.30 -5.97
C LYS A 114 -35.67 0.11 -7.18
N ALA A 115 -35.64 -1.07 -7.79
CA ALA A 115 -36.46 -1.40 -8.96
C ALA A 115 -37.84 -1.99 -8.61
N GLY A 116 -38.15 -2.22 -7.33
CA GLY A 116 -39.38 -2.89 -6.90
C GLY A 116 -39.50 -4.35 -7.37
N LEU A 117 -38.37 -5.01 -7.65
CA LEU A 117 -38.35 -6.39 -8.15
C LEU A 117 -38.27 -7.39 -6.99
N PRO A 118 -39.02 -8.51 -7.04
CA PRO A 118 -38.94 -9.55 -6.03
C PRO A 118 -37.60 -10.31 -6.12
N VAL A 119 -37.10 -10.79 -4.98
CA VAL A 119 -35.87 -11.60 -4.88
C VAL A 119 -36.20 -12.90 -4.15
N ALA A 120 -35.62 -14.02 -4.62
CA ALA A 120 -35.72 -15.33 -3.98
C ALA A 120 -34.32 -15.89 -3.68
N LEU A 121 -34.23 -16.69 -2.61
CA LEU A 121 -33.01 -17.40 -2.22
C LEU A 121 -33.30 -18.91 -2.17
N VAL A 122 -32.47 -19.70 -2.83
CA VAL A 122 -32.50 -21.16 -2.77
C VAL A 122 -31.29 -21.63 -1.99
N LEU A 123 -31.52 -22.43 -0.94
CA LEU A 123 -30.47 -23.14 -0.22
C LEU A 123 -30.56 -24.63 -0.54
N ALA A 124 -29.41 -25.23 -0.82
CA ALA A 124 -29.27 -26.66 -1.07
C ALA A 124 -28.12 -27.21 -0.22
N ASP A 125 -28.29 -28.43 0.27
CA ASP A 125 -27.26 -29.18 1.00
C ASP A 125 -27.13 -30.58 0.39
N LEU A 126 -25.96 -31.20 0.53
CA LEU A 126 -25.71 -32.55 0.00
C LEU A 126 -26.07 -33.60 1.06
N ASP A 127 -27.15 -34.33 0.83
CA ASP A 127 -27.58 -35.41 1.73
C ASP A 127 -26.52 -36.51 1.87
N HIS A 128 -26.34 -36.98 3.11
CA HIS A 128 -25.42 -38.07 3.45
C HIS A 128 -23.96 -37.90 3.00
N PHE A 129 -23.50 -36.67 2.74
CA PHE A 129 -22.15 -36.40 2.20
C PHE A 129 -21.01 -37.00 3.07
N LYS A 130 -21.19 -37.05 4.39
CA LYS A 130 -20.22 -37.68 5.31
C LYS A 130 -20.01 -39.17 5.00
N ALA A 131 -21.06 -39.91 4.69
CA ALA A 131 -20.96 -41.35 4.40
C ALA A 131 -20.21 -41.63 3.08
N LEU A 132 -20.22 -40.68 2.15
CA LEU A 132 -19.42 -40.75 0.92
C LEU A 132 -17.93 -40.55 1.23
N ASN A 133 -17.58 -39.50 1.98
CA ASN A 133 -16.20 -39.24 2.42
C ASN A 133 -15.63 -40.32 3.35
N ASP A 134 -16.48 -41.00 4.14
CA ASP A 134 -16.01 -42.09 4.99
C ASP A 134 -15.73 -43.39 4.18
N ARG A 135 -16.18 -43.46 2.92
CA ARG A 135 -15.97 -44.61 2.00
C ARG A 135 -14.87 -44.37 0.95
N HIS A 136 -14.43 -43.13 0.76
CA HIS A 136 -13.46 -42.70 -0.26
C HIS A 136 -12.48 -41.69 0.34
#